data_AF-A0A0C3RBZ2-F1
#
_entry.id   AF-A0A0C3RBZ2-F1
#
_cell.length_a   1.000
_cell.length_b   1.000
_cell.length_c   1.000
_cell.angle_alpha   90.00
_cell.angle_beta   90.00
_cell.angle_gamma   90.00
#
_symmetry.space_group_name_H-M   'P 1'
#
loop_
_entity.id
_entity.type
_entity.pdbx_description
1 polymer ?
#
loop_
_entity_poly.entity_id
_entity_poly.type
_entity_poly.pdbx_seq_one_letter_code
_entity_poly.pdbx_strand_id
1 'polypeptide(L)'
;MNTSIWEFVLALLGALGGGGLIVLGLSRWLGEVWSSRIAEKLRAANAHDLERTKAALLHEVESHKIRLKKSEFLFQKEFEAASSFSAVFRSLHPGFNHPNMDWYEACDEIAQRLGSIEKKLEHYFSAFSAVLTEEERNILSDAISDAGYWKFEVINGVVSCESSEAAGTLYLKLKDFDSKLIARIRDQASP
;
A
#
# COMPACT_ATOMS: atom_id res chain seq x y z
N MET A 1 92.04 46.27 2.11
CA MET A 1 91.02 45.20 2.20
C MET A 1 89.85 45.63 1.32
N ASN A 2 89.49 44.80 0.34
CA ASN A 2 88.88 45.21 -0.93
C ASN A 2 87.39 45.63 -0.83
N THR A 3 87.08 46.84 -1.28
CA THR A 3 85.69 47.34 -1.51
C THR A 3 84.97 46.57 -2.61
N SER A 4 85.70 46.06 -3.61
CA SER A 4 85.14 45.28 -4.73
C SER A 4 84.53 43.92 -4.33
N ILE A 5 84.95 43.34 -3.19
CA ILE A 5 84.37 42.07 -2.70
C ILE A 5 82.97 42.33 -2.12
N TRP A 6 82.77 43.47 -1.44
CA TRP A 6 81.49 43.83 -0.85
C TRP A 6 80.42 44.14 -1.91
N GLU A 7 80.79 44.82 -2.99
CA GLU A 7 79.87 45.08 -4.13
C GLU A 7 79.47 43.79 -4.85
N PHE A 8 80.41 42.85 -5.03
CA PHE A 8 80.11 41.55 -5.64
C PHE A 8 79.19 40.71 -4.75
N VAL A 9 79.42 40.70 -3.44
CA VAL A 9 78.56 40.00 -2.46
C VAL A 9 77.16 40.64 -2.39
N LEU A 10 77.06 41.97 -2.41
CA LEU A 10 75.77 42.70 -2.44
C LEU A 10 75.00 42.46 -3.74
N ALA A 11 75.69 42.42 -4.89
CA ALA A 11 75.08 42.10 -6.17
C ALA A 11 74.61 40.64 -6.24
N LEU A 12 75.40 39.70 -5.69
CA LEU A 12 75.06 38.28 -5.62
C LEU A 12 73.87 38.04 -4.67
N LEU A 13 73.86 38.68 -3.50
CA LEU A 13 72.74 38.66 -2.54
C LEU A 13 71.49 39.36 -3.10
N GLY A 14 71.65 40.46 -3.85
CA GLY A 14 70.55 41.15 -4.52
C GLY A 14 69.93 40.32 -5.65
N ALA A 15 70.75 39.61 -6.43
CA ALA A 15 70.30 38.71 -7.49
C ALA A 15 69.62 37.44 -6.93
N LEU A 16 70.19 36.83 -5.88
CA LEU A 16 69.59 35.68 -5.18
C LEU A 16 68.33 36.06 -4.40
N GLY A 17 68.33 37.21 -3.72
CA GLY A 17 67.19 37.74 -2.98
C GLY A 17 66.04 38.18 -3.89
N GLY A 18 66.34 38.85 -5.01
CA GLY A 18 65.37 39.25 -6.02
C GLY A 18 64.74 38.06 -6.74
N GLY A 19 65.55 37.06 -7.11
CA GLY A 19 65.06 35.81 -7.71
C GLY A 19 64.15 35.02 -6.75
N GLY A 20 64.48 34.98 -5.47
CA GLY A 20 63.64 34.36 -4.43
C GLY A 20 62.26 35.01 -4.31
N LEU A 21 62.18 36.35 -4.35
CA LEU A 21 60.90 37.07 -4.29
C LEU A 21 60.01 36.79 -5.50
N ILE A 22 60.59 36.67 -6.70
CA ILE A 22 59.84 36.33 -7.93
C ILE A 22 59.28 34.91 -7.85
N VAL A 23 60.09 33.94 -7.40
CA VAL A 23 59.65 32.54 -7.24
C VAL A 23 58.55 32.45 -6.17
N LEU A 24 58.68 33.14 -5.04
CA LEU A 24 57.66 33.19 -3.99
C LEU A 24 56.36 33.85 -4.49
N GLY A 25 56.46 34.95 -5.24
CA GLY A 25 55.32 35.63 -5.85
C GLY A 25 54.57 34.75 -6.86
N LEU A 26 55.30 34.10 -7.77
CA LEU A 26 54.73 33.17 -8.74
C LEU A 26 54.12 31.93 -8.08
N SER A 27 54.77 31.39 -7.04
CA SER A 27 54.26 30.23 -6.29
C SER A 27 52.95 30.56 -5.57
N ARG A 28 52.85 31.76 -4.99
CA ARG A 28 51.63 32.26 -4.35
C ARG A 28 50.51 32.46 -5.36
N TRP A 29 50.81 33.08 -6.50
CA TRP A 29 49.83 33.28 -7.58
C TRP A 29 49.31 31.94 -8.14
N LEU A 30 50.20 30.98 -8.40
CA LEU A 30 49.78 29.63 -8.80
C LEU A 30 48.91 28.98 -7.72
N GLY A 31 49.29 29.09 -6.44
CA GLY A 31 48.52 28.56 -5.32
C GLY A 31 47.09 29.13 -5.27
N GLU A 32 46.94 30.44 -5.43
CA GLU A 32 45.64 31.12 -5.44
C GLU A 32 44.77 30.71 -6.64
N VAL A 33 45.36 30.60 -7.84
CA VAL A 33 44.64 30.18 -9.07
C VAL A 33 44.22 28.70 -9.02
N TRP A 34 45.08 27.81 -8.51
CA TRP A 34 44.73 26.40 -8.37
C TRP A 34 43.73 26.18 -7.22
N SER A 35 43.88 26.88 -6.09
CA SER A 35 42.95 26.82 -4.98
C SER A 35 41.54 27.29 -5.38
N SER A 36 41.44 28.42 -6.08
CA SER A 36 40.15 28.93 -6.59
C SER A 36 39.51 27.96 -7.58
N ARG A 37 40.27 27.40 -8.54
CA ARG A 37 39.75 26.38 -9.48
C ARG A 37 39.27 25.11 -8.78
N ILE A 38 40.00 24.63 -7.78
CA ILE A 38 39.62 23.44 -7.00
C ILE A 38 38.34 23.74 -6.21
N ALA A 39 38.27 24.92 -5.57
CA ALA A 39 37.09 25.34 -4.81
C ALA A 39 35.86 25.49 -5.69
N GLU A 40 35.99 26.06 -6.90
CA GLU A 40 34.90 26.16 -7.87
C GLU A 40 34.43 24.78 -8.35
N LYS A 41 35.36 23.89 -8.72
CA LYS A 41 35.02 22.51 -9.11
C LYS A 41 34.29 21.77 -8.00
N LEU A 42 34.78 21.88 -6.75
CA LEU A 42 34.15 21.23 -5.60
C LEU A 42 32.76 21.81 -5.32
N ARG A 43 32.59 23.13 -5.41
CA ARG A 43 31.28 23.77 -5.25
C ARG A 43 30.31 23.33 -6.34
N ALA A 44 30.75 23.28 -7.60
CA ALA A 44 29.92 22.83 -8.72
C ALA A 44 29.52 21.35 -8.58
N ALA A 45 30.46 20.47 -8.22
CA ALA A 45 30.19 19.06 -7.98
C ALA A 45 29.22 18.87 -6.80
N ASN A 46 29.45 19.57 -5.68
CA ASN A 46 28.58 19.48 -4.51
C ASN A 46 27.18 20.05 -4.77
N ALA A 47 27.07 21.15 -5.53
CA ALA A 47 25.77 21.69 -5.95
C ALA A 47 25.01 20.69 -6.84
N HIS A 48 25.70 20.08 -7.80
CA HIS A 48 25.12 19.05 -8.67
C HIS A 48 24.68 17.81 -7.89
N ASP A 49 25.49 17.32 -6.94
CA ASP A 49 25.14 16.18 -6.11
C ASP A 49 23.96 16.50 -5.16
N LEU A 50 23.88 17.73 -4.67
CA LEU A 50 22.76 18.22 -3.87
C LEU A 50 21.47 18.28 -4.71
N GLU A 51 21.54 18.80 -5.93
CA GLU A 51 20.39 18.78 -6.85
C GLU A 51 19.94 17.36 -7.19
N ARG A 52 20.89 16.47 -7.46
CA ARG A 52 20.60 15.06 -7.78
C ARG A 52 19.97 14.32 -6.61
N THR A 53 20.52 14.47 -5.40
CA THR A 53 19.95 13.87 -4.19
C THR A 53 18.58 14.44 -3.86
N LYS A 54 18.39 15.75 -4.02
CA LYS A 54 17.09 16.40 -3.86
C LYS A 54 16.06 15.88 -4.87
N ALA A 55 16.44 15.76 -6.14
CA ALA A 55 15.56 15.21 -7.18
C ALA A 55 15.19 13.74 -6.90
N ALA A 56 16.15 12.93 -6.48
CA ALA A 56 15.91 11.54 -6.10
C ALA A 56 14.95 11.43 -4.91
N LEU A 57 15.17 12.21 -3.86
CA LEU A 57 14.29 12.24 -2.68
C LEU A 57 12.88 12.71 -3.03
N LEU A 58 12.74 13.74 -3.86
CA LEU A 58 11.43 14.22 -4.31
C LEU A 58 10.68 13.14 -5.10
N HIS A 59 11.37 12.47 -6.02
CA HIS A 59 10.80 11.36 -6.78
C HIS A 59 10.38 10.20 -5.87
N GLU A 60 11.22 9.83 -4.90
CA GLU A 60 10.91 8.78 -3.93
C GLU A 60 9.69 9.14 -3.09
N VAL A 61 9.62 10.37 -2.57
CA VAL A 61 8.47 10.89 -1.82
C VAL A 61 7.19 10.86 -2.65
N GLU A 62 7.24 11.30 -3.91
CA GLU A 62 6.09 11.24 -4.82
C GLU A 62 5.64 9.80 -5.07
N SER A 63 6.59 8.89 -5.31
CA SER A 63 6.30 7.47 -5.52
C SER A 63 5.64 6.83 -4.29
N HIS A 64 6.12 7.14 -3.08
CA HIS A 64 5.53 6.68 -1.83
C HIS A 64 4.13 7.26 -1.63
N LYS A 65 3.94 8.55 -1.92
CA LYS A 65 2.62 9.19 -1.85
C LYS A 65 1.62 8.53 -2.80
N ILE A 66 2.04 8.19 -4.01
CA ILE A 66 1.18 7.48 -4.98
C ILE A 66 0.85 6.07 -4.47
N ARG A 67 1.84 5.33 -3.95
CA ARG A 67 1.61 4.00 -3.38
C ARG A 67 0.65 4.04 -2.20
N LEU A 68 0.83 4.99 -1.29
CA LEU A 68 -0.02 5.18 -0.12
C LEU A 68 -1.47 5.50 -0.52
N LYS A 69 -1.66 6.39 -1.49
CA LYS A 69 -3.00 6.71 -2.02
C LYS A 69 -3.66 5.51 -2.68
N LYS A 70 -2.90 4.68 -3.39
CA LYS A 70 -3.42 3.45 -4.00
C LYS A 70 -3.85 2.43 -2.93
N SER A 71 -3.05 2.24 -1.89
CA SER A 71 -3.42 1.34 -0.79
C SER A 71 -4.62 1.86 0.01
N GLU A 72 -4.69 3.17 0.28
CA GLU A 72 -5.84 3.81 0.93
C GLU A 72 -7.12 3.60 0.13
N PHE A 73 -7.07 3.84 -1.19
CA PHE A 73 -8.21 3.62 -2.07
C PHE A 73 -8.66 2.15 -2.08
N LEU A 74 -7.73 1.20 -2.17
CA LEU A 74 -8.04 -0.23 -2.15
C LEU A 74 -8.67 -0.63 -0.81
N PHE A 75 -8.06 -0.22 0.31
CA PHE A 75 -8.58 -0.48 1.65
C PHE A 75 -10.01 0.06 1.82
N GLN A 76 -10.27 1.28 1.33
CA GLN A 76 -11.62 1.85 1.37
C GLN A 76 -12.64 0.99 0.62
N LYS A 77 -12.25 0.42 -0.52
CA LYS A 77 -13.11 -0.49 -1.29
C LYS A 77 -13.30 -1.84 -0.63
N GLU A 78 -12.26 -2.39 -0.02
CA GLU A 78 -12.38 -3.62 0.77
C GLU A 78 -13.28 -3.42 2.00
N PHE A 79 -13.16 -2.28 2.69
CA PHE A 79 -14.01 -1.92 3.82
C PHE A 79 -15.48 -1.76 3.40
N GLU A 80 -15.73 -1.09 2.27
CA GLU A 80 -17.07 -0.94 1.69
C GLU A 80 -17.69 -2.31 1.36
N ALA A 81 -16.91 -3.21 0.76
CA ALA A 81 -17.32 -4.58 0.47
C ALA A 81 -17.66 -5.36 1.76
N ALA A 82 -16.76 -5.35 2.75
CA ALA A 82 -16.99 -6.03 4.03
C ALA A 82 -18.24 -5.50 4.75
N SER A 83 -18.40 -4.18 4.84
CA SER A 83 -19.56 -3.56 5.50
C SER A 83 -20.87 -3.89 4.79
N SER A 84 -20.86 -3.84 3.44
CA SER A 84 -22.01 -4.21 2.61
C SER A 84 -22.38 -5.68 2.78
N PHE A 85 -21.38 -6.57 2.80
CA PHE A 85 -21.63 -8.00 3.04
C PHE A 85 -22.21 -8.25 4.43
N SER A 86 -21.66 -7.64 5.48
CA SER A 86 -22.21 -7.78 6.83
C SER A 86 -23.66 -7.31 6.91
N ALA A 87 -24.07 -6.29 6.15
CA ALA A 87 -25.47 -5.89 6.05
C ALA A 87 -26.33 -6.96 5.33
N VAL A 88 -25.82 -7.54 4.25
CA VAL A 88 -26.46 -8.68 3.57
C VAL A 88 -26.62 -9.85 4.54
N PHE A 89 -25.53 -10.31 5.18
CA PHE A 89 -25.51 -11.43 6.11
C PHE A 89 -26.45 -11.22 7.30
N ARG A 90 -26.45 -10.02 7.90
CA ARG A 90 -27.40 -9.68 8.98
C ARG A 90 -28.85 -9.82 8.55
N SER A 91 -29.16 -9.51 7.29
CA SER A 91 -30.52 -9.68 6.77
C SER A 91 -30.91 -11.14 6.52
N LEU A 92 -29.96 -12.08 6.57
CA LEU A 92 -30.18 -13.52 6.45
C LEU A 92 -30.53 -14.18 7.78
N HIS A 93 -30.31 -13.49 8.92
CA HIS A 93 -30.65 -14.05 10.21
C HIS A 93 -32.12 -14.53 10.23
N PRO A 94 -32.38 -15.75 10.71
CA PRO A 94 -33.74 -16.23 10.94
C PRO A 94 -34.40 -15.35 12.01
N GLY A 95 -35.69 -15.09 11.85
CA GLY A 95 -36.44 -14.32 12.83
C GLY A 95 -36.70 -15.18 14.06
N PHE A 96 -36.64 -14.61 15.27
CA PHE A 96 -37.05 -15.35 16.46
C PHE A 96 -38.58 -15.29 16.58
N ASN A 97 -39.26 -16.22 15.92
CA ASN A 97 -40.71 -16.19 15.80
C ASN A 97 -41.45 -16.78 17.01
N HIS A 98 -40.80 -17.64 17.81
CA HIS A 98 -41.35 -18.11 19.08
C HIS A 98 -40.27 -18.56 20.09
N PRO A 99 -40.57 -18.58 21.41
CA PRO A 99 -39.60 -18.82 22.48
C PRO A 99 -38.82 -20.14 22.42
N ASN A 100 -39.40 -21.18 21.84
CA ASN A 100 -38.81 -22.52 21.77
C ASN A 100 -38.31 -22.87 20.36
N MET A 101 -38.05 -21.85 19.53
CA MET A 101 -37.60 -22.07 18.17
C MET A 101 -36.24 -22.77 18.15
N ASP A 102 -36.19 -23.92 17.49
CA ASP A 102 -34.94 -24.67 17.39
C ASP A 102 -34.16 -24.33 16.11
N TRP A 103 -32.98 -24.94 15.98
CA TRP A 103 -32.12 -24.69 14.83
C TRP A 103 -32.72 -25.21 13.52
N TYR A 104 -33.50 -26.29 13.53
CA TYR A 104 -34.11 -26.85 12.33
C TYR A 104 -35.24 -25.94 11.84
N GLU A 105 -36.07 -25.43 12.75
CA GLU A 105 -37.10 -24.43 12.41
C GLU A 105 -36.47 -23.14 11.88
N ALA A 106 -35.31 -22.73 12.41
CA ALA A 106 -34.53 -21.62 11.87
C ALA A 106 -34.01 -21.88 10.46
N CYS A 107 -33.54 -23.09 10.18
CA CYS A 107 -33.15 -23.51 8.85
C CYS A 107 -34.32 -23.51 7.87
N ASP A 108 -35.51 -23.93 8.31
CA ASP A 108 -36.72 -23.91 7.47
C ASP A 108 -37.09 -22.47 7.05
N GLU A 109 -36.98 -21.51 7.96
CA GLU A 109 -37.19 -20.09 7.62
C GLU A 109 -36.16 -19.56 6.60
N ILE A 110 -34.90 -19.97 6.75
CA ILE A 110 -33.85 -19.60 5.80
C ILE A 110 -34.14 -20.26 4.44
N ALA A 111 -34.54 -21.54 4.44
CA ALA A 111 -34.87 -22.31 3.24
C ALA A 111 -36.00 -21.66 2.44
N GLN A 112 -37.07 -21.22 3.12
CA GLN A 112 -38.18 -20.49 2.50
C GLN A 112 -37.75 -19.19 1.81
N ARG A 113 -36.61 -18.63 2.22
CA ARG A 113 -36.10 -17.35 1.73
C ARG A 113 -34.96 -17.48 0.71
N LEU A 114 -34.53 -18.70 0.36
CA LEU A 114 -33.35 -18.95 -0.49
C LEU A 114 -33.38 -18.16 -1.81
N GLY A 115 -34.54 -18.03 -2.47
CA GLY A 115 -34.66 -17.22 -3.69
C GLY A 115 -34.42 -15.71 -3.46
N SER A 116 -34.72 -15.18 -2.28
CA SER A 116 -34.34 -13.81 -1.92
C SER A 116 -32.87 -13.71 -1.53
N ILE A 117 -32.30 -14.75 -0.91
CA ILE A 117 -30.89 -14.81 -0.50
C ILE A 117 -30.00 -14.82 -1.74
N GLU A 118 -30.29 -15.71 -2.70
CA GLU A 118 -29.62 -15.78 -4.02
C GLU A 118 -29.52 -14.39 -4.64
N LYS A 119 -30.63 -13.68 -4.82
CA LYS A 119 -30.65 -12.33 -5.42
C LYS A 119 -29.79 -11.31 -4.68
N LYS A 120 -29.77 -11.37 -3.34
CA LYS A 120 -28.94 -10.47 -2.53
C LYS A 120 -27.46 -10.79 -2.69
N LEU A 121 -27.10 -12.07 -2.73
CA LEU A 121 -25.73 -12.53 -2.95
C LEU A 121 -25.27 -12.19 -4.37
N GLU A 122 -26.10 -12.38 -5.40
CA GLU A 122 -25.82 -11.97 -6.78
C GLU A 122 -25.59 -10.46 -6.88
N HIS A 123 -26.46 -9.66 -6.25
CA HIS A 123 -26.31 -8.21 -6.23
C HIS A 123 -24.97 -7.80 -5.60
N TYR A 124 -24.66 -8.34 -4.42
CA TYR A 124 -23.37 -8.12 -3.76
C TYR A 124 -22.19 -8.54 -4.63
N PHE A 125 -22.24 -9.74 -5.20
CA PHE A 125 -21.17 -10.30 -6.03
C PHE A 125 -20.92 -9.45 -7.27
N SER A 126 -21.97 -8.99 -7.95
CA SER A 126 -21.84 -8.10 -9.12
C SER A 126 -21.19 -6.77 -8.78
N ALA A 127 -21.44 -6.23 -7.58
CA ALA A 127 -20.91 -4.94 -7.14
C ALA A 127 -19.46 -5.03 -6.64
N PHE A 128 -19.07 -6.13 -6.00
CA PHE A 128 -17.82 -6.22 -5.24
C PHE A 128 -16.85 -7.31 -5.70
N SER A 129 -17.18 -8.14 -6.70
CA SER A 129 -16.32 -9.24 -7.19
C SER A 129 -14.88 -8.83 -7.50
N ALA A 130 -14.64 -7.62 -8.02
CA ALA A 130 -13.31 -7.13 -8.34
C ALA A 130 -12.41 -6.89 -7.11
N VAL A 131 -13.00 -6.72 -5.93
CA VAL A 131 -12.32 -6.44 -4.66
C VAL A 131 -12.08 -7.71 -3.84
N LEU A 132 -12.77 -8.79 -4.18
CA LEU A 132 -12.65 -10.08 -3.51
C LEU A 132 -11.46 -10.88 -4.02
N THR A 133 -10.90 -11.75 -3.17
CA THR A 133 -9.93 -12.76 -3.60
C THR A 133 -10.60 -13.83 -4.47
N GLU A 134 -9.79 -14.65 -5.14
CA GLU A 134 -10.33 -15.77 -5.92
C GLU A 134 -11.09 -16.78 -5.06
N GLU A 135 -10.54 -17.13 -3.90
CA GLU A 135 -11.19 -18.00 -2.92
C GLU A 135 -12.55 -17.44 -2.48
N GLU A 136 -12.60 -16.16 -2.14
CA GLU A 136 -13.82 -15.47 -1.72
C GLU A 136 -14.88 -15.44 -2.83
N ARG A 137 -14.46 -15.20 -4.08
CA ARG A 137 -15.37 -15.25 -5.23
C ARG A 137 -15.96 -16.65 -5.42
N ASN A 138 -15.14 -17.69 -5.26
CA ASN A 138 -15.60 -19.07 -5.40
C ASN A 138 -16.60 -19.43 -4.30
N ILE A 139 -16.32 -19.07 -3.04
CA ILE A 139 -17.25 -19.28 -1.90
C ILE A 139 -18.62 -18.67 -2.19
N LEU A 140 -18.66 -17.42 -2.69
CA LEU A 140 -19.91 -16.74 -3.01
C LEU A 140 -20.60 -17.31 -4.24
N SER A 141 -19.85 -17.65 -5.29
CA SER A 141 -20.41 -18.27 -6.50
C SER A 141 -21.08 -19.60 -6.17
N ASP A 142 -20.44 -20.42 -5.34
CA ASP A 142 -21.01 -21.67 -4.86
C ASP A 142 -22.26 -21.39 -4.01
N ALA A 143 -22.20 -20.43 -3.08
CA ALA A 143 -23.34 -20.08 -2.23
C ALA A 143 -24.55 -19.57 -3.02
N ILE A 144 -24.32 -18.80 -4.09
CA ILE A 144 -25.37 -18.36 -5.03
C ILE A 144 -25.96 -19.58 -5.74
N SER A 145 -25.12 -20.50 -6.21
CA SER A 145 -25.54 -21.72 -6.91
C SER A 145 -26.36 -22.63 -5.99
N ASP A 146 -25.91 -22.84 -4.76
CA ASP A 146 -26.59 -23.63 -3.74
C ASP A 146 -27.98 -23.02 -3.44
N ALA A 147 -28.05 -21.71 -3.19
CA ALA A 147 -29.32 -21.03 -2.96
C ALA A 147 -30.25 -21.12 -4.19
N GLY A 148 -29.68 -20.99 -5.39
CA GLY A 148 -30.39 -21.11 -6.67
C GLY A 148 -30.94 -22.51 -6.93
N TYR A 149 -30.26 -23.55 -6.47
CA TYR A 149 -30.72 -24.94 -6.58
C TYR A 149 -31.79 -25.25 -5.53
N TRP A 150 -31.47 -25.05 -4.25
CA TRP A 150 -32.33 -25.48 -3.14
C TRP A 150 -33.63 -24.66 -3.01
N LYS A 151 -33.72 -23.46 -3.59
CA LYS A 151 -34.98 -22.68 -3.60
C LYS A 151 -36.15 -23.41 -4.26
N PHE A 152 -35.89 -24.38 -5.14
CA PHE A 152 -36.94 -25.15 -5.83
C PHE A 152 -37.45 -26.35 -5.03
N GLU A 153 -36.74 -26.74 -3.96
CA GLU A 153 -37.12 -27.84 -3.07
C GLU A 153 -38.12 -27.41 -1.99
N VAL A 154 -38.54 -26.14 -1.99
CA VAL A 154 -39.61 -25.62 -1.15
C VAL A 154 -40.91 -25.58 -1.94
N ILE A 155 -41.81 -26.53 -1.69
CA ILE A 155 -43.06 -26.71 -2.44
C ILE A 155 -44.24 -26.31 -1.56
N ASN A 156 -45.02 -25.30 -2.00
CA ASN A 156 -46.18 -24.78 -1.27
C ASN A 156 -45.87 -24.37 0.20
N GLY A 157 -44.66 -23.88 0.45
CA GLY A 157 -44.20 -23.50 1.79
C GLY A 157 -43.73 -24.66 2.67
N VAL A 158 -43.81 -25.89 2.18
CA VAL A 158 -43.24 -27.07 2.85
C VAL A 158 -41.76 -27.18 2.47
N VAL A 159 -40.90 -27.22 3.48
CA VAL A 159 -39.44 -27.34 3.33
C VAL A 159 -39.07 -28.81 3.45
N SER A 160 -38.27 -29.34 2.51
CA SER A 160 -37.71 -30.68 2.61
C SER A 160 -36.57 -30.72 3.63
N CYS A 161 -36.32 -31.88 4.25
CA CYS A 161 -35.21 -32.05 5.19
C CYS A 161 -33.86 -31.65 4.54
N GLU A 162 -33.65 -32.04 3.28
CA GLU A 162 -32.46 -31.73 2.50
C GLU A 162 -32.32 -30.22 2.25
N SER A 163 -33.41 -29.53 1.92
CA SER A 163 -33.41 -28.07 1.75
C SER A 163 -33.14 -27.33 3.05
N SER A 164 -33.64 -27.85 4.18
CA SER A 164 -33.40 -27.29 5.51
C SER A 164 -31.92 -27.44 5.91
N GLU A 165 -31.35 -28.64 5.74
CA GLU A 165 -29.93 -28.90 5.99
C GLU A 165 -29.01 -28.05 5.11
N ALA A 166 -29.36 -27.92 3.82
CA ALA A 166 -28.63 -27.07 2.89
C ALA A 166 -28.70 -25.59 3.29
N ALA A 167 -29.86 -25.10 3.74
CA ALA A 167 -30.03 -23.74 4.22
C ALA A 167 -29.16 -23.45 5.46
N GLY A 168 -29.10 -24.39 6.41
CA GLY A 168 -28.21 -24.29 7.57
C GLY A 168 -26.73 -24.27 7.19
N THR A 169 -26.33 -25.16 6.27
CA THR A 169 -24.96 -25.22 5.75
C THR A 169 -24.56 -23.93 5.04
N LEU A 170 -25.44 -23.42 4.17
CA LEU A 170 -25.27 -22.14 3.48
C LEU A 170 -25.10 -21.00 4.48
N TYR A 171 -25.95 -20.93 5.51
CA TYR A 171 -25.88 -19.90 6.53
C TYR A 171 -24.53 -19.91 7.27
N LEU A 172 -24.05 -21.08 7.68
CA LEU A 172 -22.76 -21.22 8.35
C LEU A 172 -21.59 -20.84 7.43
N LYS A 173 -21.65 -21.22 6.15
CA LYS A 173 -20.66 -20.84 5.14
C LYS A 173 -20.60 -19.32 4.97
N LEU A 174 -21.75 -18.64 4.90
CA LEU A 174 -21.82 -17.18 4.78
C LEU A 174 -21.39 -16.47 6.07
N LYS A 175 -21.62 -17.06 7.25
CA LYS A 175 -21.13 -16.56 8.54
C LYS A 175 -19.60 -16.61 8.65
N ASP A 176 -19.01 -17.71 8.22
CA ASP A 176 -17.55 -17.86 8.15
C ASP A 176 -16.96 -16.84 7.17
N PHE A 177 -17.59 -16.68 6.01
CA PHE A 177 -17.20 -15.67 5.02
C PHE A 177 -17.26 -14.23 5.55
N ASP A 178 -18.33 -13.84 6.27
CA ASP A 178 -18.42 -12.52 6.93
C ASP A 178 -17.25 -12.32 7.91
N SER A 179 -16.96 -13.35 8.71
CA SER A 179 -15.88 -13.31 9.70
C SER A 179 -14.51 -13.15 9.05
N LYS A 180 -14.27 -13.84 7.92
CA LYS A 180 -13.04 -13.73 7.12
C LYS A 180 -12.85 -12.34 6.53
N LEU A 181 -13.91 -11.75 5.95
CA LEU A 181 -13.84 -10.38 5.43
C LEU A 181 -13.50 -9.37 6.53
N ILE A 182 -14.16 -9.47 7.68
CA ILE A 182 -13.90 -8.57 8.82
C ILE A 182 -12.47 -8.74 9.36
N ALA A 183 -11.98 -9.99 9.47
CA ALA A 183 -10.62 -10.27 9.93
C ALA A 183 -9.58 -9.63 8.99
N ARG A 184 -9.72 -9.81 7.67
CA ARG A 184 -8.82 -9.23 6.68
C ARG A 184 -8.69 -7.71 6.81
N ILE A 185 -9.81 -7.01 6.99
CA ILE A 185 -9.81 -5.56 7.18
C ILE A 185 -9.08 -5.15 8.47
N ARG A 186 -9.28 -5.90 9.56
CA ARG A 186 -8.63 -5.61 10.85
C ARG A 186 -7.13 -5.85 10.81
N ASP A 187 -6.71 -6.91 10.13
CA ASP A 187 -5.29 -7.25 9.98
C ASP A 187 -4.56 -6.18 9.14
N GLN A 188 -5.21 -5.64 8.11
CA GLN A 188 -4.67 -4.53 7.32
C GLN A 188 -4.65 -3.18 8.04
N ALA A 189 -5.53 -2.99 9.03
CA ALA A 189 -5.62 -1.76 9.82
C ALA A 189 -4.68 -1.75 11.03
N SER A 190 -4.06 -2.87 11.36
CA SER A 190 -3.13 -3.00 12.48
C SER A 190 -1.72 -2.53 12.05
N PRO A 191 -1.08 -1.62 12.80
CA PRO A 191 0.23 -1.03 12.46
C PRO A 191 1.41 -2.01 12.59
#